data_AF-A0A165V348-F1
#
_entry.id   AF-A0A165V348-F1
#
_cell.length_a   1.000
_cell.length_b   1.000
_cell.length_c   1.000
_cell.angle_alpha   90.00
_cell.angle_beta   90.00
_cell.angle_gamma   90.00
#
_symmetry.space_group_name_H-M   'P 1'
#
loop_
_entity.id
_entity.type
_entity.pdbx_description
1 polymer ?
#
loop_
_entity_poly.entity_id
_entity_poly.type
_entity_poly.pdbx_seq_one_letter_code
_entity_poly.pdbx_strand_id
1 'polypeptide(L)'
;MISAAEVKKRFLSQPQFAVVGASKDRTKWGTKILKWYIDRNKQVTPIHPREAELEGVPTAKSLSNLASPQETAVSIITAPPITIQLLKEAKSLSIPALWLQPGTFDDTVISFILENGMEDKAIYGGACILVEGDGIIKSML
;
A
#
# COMPACT_ATOMS: atom_id res chain seq x y z
N MET A 1 -4.03 -17.48 13.11
CA MET A 1 -3.27 -16.60 12.21
C MET A 1 -3.79 -16.82 10.80
N ILE A 2 -4.12 -15.76 10.07
CA ILE A 2 -4.42 -15.88 8.63
C ILE A 2 -3.11 -16.03 7.86
N SER A 3 -3.14 -16.82 6.79
CA SER A 3 -1.98 -17.05 5.93
C SER A 3 -1.62 -15.81 5.13
N ALA A 4 -0.36 -15.70 4.69
CA ALA A 4 0.09 -14.60 3.83
C ALA A 4 -0.74 -14.49 2.53
N ALA A 5 -1.23 -15.61 2.01
CA ALA A 5 -2.11 -15.63 0.84
C ALA A 5 -3.48 -15.00 1.15
N GLU A 6 -4.05 -15.26 2.33
CA GLU A 6 -5.33 -14.66 2.76
C GLU A 6 -5.19 -13.16 3.01
N VAL A 7 -4.08 -12.69 3.61
CA VAL A 7 -3.83 -11.25 3.79
C VAL A 7 -3.75 -10.55 2.42
N LYS A 8 -3.06 -11.15 1.45
CA LYS A 8 -2.95 -10.64 0.07
C LYS A 8 -4.31 -10.58 -0.64
N LYS A 9 -5.16 -11.60 -0.48
CA LYS A 9 -6.53 -11.59 -1.00
C LYS A 9 -7.38 -10.51 -0.34
N ARG A 10 -7.32 -10.37 0.99
CA ARG A 10 -7.99 -9.31 1.76
C ARG A 10 -7.57 -7.91 1.30
N PHE A 11 -6.29 -7.73 1.00
CA PHE A 11 -5.77 -6.48 0.47
C PHE A 11 -6.39 -6.17 -0.90
N LEU A 12 -6.34 -7.11 -1.85
CA LEU A 12 -6.83 -6.89 -3.22
C LEU A 12 -8.36 -6.91 -3.35
N SER A 13 -9.09 -7.33 -2.31
CA SER A 13 -10.55 -7.25 -2.23
C SER A 13 -11.06 -5.91 -1.73
N GLN A 14 -10.20 -4.99 -1.28
CA GLN A 14 -10.65 -3.65 -0.88
C GLN A 14 -11.17 -2.87 -2.10
N PRO A 15 -12.21 -2.03 -1.90
CA PRO A 15 -12.77 -1.24 -3.00
C PRO A 15 -11.83 -0.11 -3.44
N GLN A 16 -11.04 0.45 -2.50
CA GLN A 16 -10.16 1.57 -2.74
C GLN A 16 -8.70 1.21 -2.44
N PHE A 17 -7.79 1.88 -3.13
CA PHE A 17 -6.35 1.72 -2.96
C PHE A 17 -5.65 3.05 -2.79
N ALA A 18 -4.55 3.06 -2.06
CA ALA A 18 -3.62 4.19 -2.04
C ALA A 18 -2.20 3.73 -2.32
N VAL A 19 -1.41 4.61 -2.94
CA VAL A 19 0.00 4.35 -3.24
C VAL A 19 0.86 5.45 -2.62
N VAL A 20 1.73 5.08 -1.69
CA VAL A 20 2.70 5.98 -1.07
C VAL A 20 4.09 5.71 -1.63
N GLY A 21 4.80 6.75 -2.08
CA GLY A 21 6.13 6.63 -2.69
C GLY A 21 6.14 6.74 -4.22
N ALA A 22 5.00 7.03 -4.86
CA ALA A 22 4.97 7.45 -6.25
C ALA A 22 5.52 8.88 -6.42
N SER A 23 6.06 9.19 -7.60
CA SER A 23 6.57 10.51 -7.96
C SER A 23 6.43 10.77 -9.46
N LYS A 24 6.82 11.96 -9.95
CA LYS A 24 6.86 12.26 -11.39
C LYS A 24 7.86 11.39 -12.18
N ASP A 25 8.83 10.79 -11.50
CA ASP A 25 9.81 9.92 -12.13
C ASP A 25 9.22 8.52 -12.39
N ARG A 26 8.89 8.26 -13.65
CA ARG A 26 8.31 6.99 -14.13
C ARG A 26 9.26 5.79 -14.04
N THR A 27 10.56 6.02 -13.83
CA THR A 27 11.52 4.92 -13.69
C THR A 27 11.45 4.26 -12.30
N LYS A 28 10.95 4.99 -11.30
CA LYS A 28 10.85 4.54 -9.91
C LYS A 28 9.71 3.54 -9.68
N TRP A 29 9.94 2.63 -8.75
CA TRP A 29 9.00 1.55 -8.41
C TRP A 29 7.64 2.05 -7.94
N GLY A 30 7.59 3.11 -7.12
CA GLY A 30 6.32 3.66 -6.65
C GLY A 30 5.44 4.14 -7.81
N THR A 31 6.02 4.76 -8.84
CA THR A 31 5.28 5.22 -10.02
C THR A 31 4.86 4.06 -10.92
N LYS A 32 5.72 3.04 -11.08
CA LYS A 32 5.35 1.79 -11.79
C LYS A 32 4.17 1.07 -11.11
N ILE A 33 4.16 1.03 -9.77
CA ILE A 33 3.07 0.43 -8.99
C ILE A 33 1.80 1.27 -9.10
N LEU A 34 1.89 2.61 -9.06
CA LEU A 34 0.72 3.47 -9.32
C LEU A 34 0.09 3.15 -10.68
N LYS A 35 0.90 3.08 -11.75
CA LYS A 35 0.43 2.72 -13.08
C LYS A 35 -0.22 1.33 -13.11
N TRP A 36 0.35 0.35 -12.39
CA TRP A 36 -0.23 -0.99 -12.32
C TRP A 36 -1.70 -0.98 -11.84
N TYR A 37 -2.04 -0.15 -10.85
CA TYR A 37 -3.43 0.02 -10.40
C TYR A 37 -4.30 0.71 -11.45
N ILE A 38 -3.79 1.79 -12.07
CA ILE A 38 -4.50 2.56 -13.10
C ILE A 38 -4.84 1.66 -14.30
N ASP A 39 -3.87 0.91 -14.81
CA ASP A 39 -4.01 0.01 -15.97
C ASP A 39 -5.04 -1.12 -15.72
N ARG A 40 -5.38 -1.37 -14.46
CA ARG A 40 -6.37 -2.38 -14.02
C ARG A 40 -7.70 -1.77 -13.62
N ASN A 41 -7.91 -0.48 -13.90
CA ASN A 41 -9.11 0.27 -13.52
C ASN A 41 -9.42 0.17 -12.02
N LYS A 42 -8.39 0.06 -11.16
CA LYS A 42 -8.57 0.07 -9.71
C LYS A 42 -8.67 1.52 -9.24
N GLN A 43 -9.59 1.79 -8.32
CA GLN A 43 -9.73 3.10 -7.70
C GLN A 43 -8.53 3.37 -6.81
N VAL A 44 -7.57 4.16 -7.29
CA VAL A 44 -6.29 4.41 -6.61
C VAL A 44 -6.07 5.90 -6.37
N THR A 45 -5.60 6.25 -5.17
CA THR A 45 -5.22 7.62 -4.81
C THR A 45 -3.72 7.64 -4.44
N PRO A 46 -2.86 8.34 -5.19
CA PRO A 46 -1.48 8.55 -4.77
C PRO A 46 -1.41 9.47 -3.53
N ILE A 47 -0.55 9.12 -2.59
CA ILE A 47 -0.26 9.97 -1.42
C ILE A 47 1.05 10.70 -1.65
N HIS A 48 1.00 12.03 -1.72
CA HIS A 48 2.17 12.86 -1.95
C HIS A 48 2.08 14.21 -1.23
N PRO A 49 3.11 14.65 -0.48
CA PRO A 49 3.02 15.86 0.34
C PRO A 49 3.01 17.17 -0.46
N ARG A 50 3.43 17.15 -1.73
CA ARG A 50 3.73 18.36 -2.53
C ARG A 50 3.09 18.42 -3.91
N GLU A 51 2.94 17.28 -4.55
CA GLU A 51 2.45 17.23 -5.93
C GLU A 51 0.95 17.15 -5.81
N ALA A 52 0.20 17.80 -6.71
CA ALA A 52 -1.26 17.77 -6.68
C ALA A 52 -1.84 16.61 -7.52
N GLU A 53 -1.03 16.10 -8.45
CA GLU A 53 -1.41 15.06 -9.40
C GLU A 53 -0.19 14.19 -9.75
N LEU A 54 -0.40 12.88 -9.89
CA LEU A 54 0.58 11.94 -10.42
C LEU A 54 -0.11 10.99 -11.41
N GLU A 55 0.50 10.80 -12.58
CA GLU A 55 -0.05 9.93 -13.65
C GLU A 55 -1.51 10.24 -14.02
N GLY A 56 -1.91 11.52 -13.98
CA GLY A 56 -3.29 11.95 -14.28
C GLY A 56 -4.28 11.74 -13.13
N VAL A 57 -3.82 11.32 -11.95
CA VAL A 57 -4.65 11.05 -10.78
C VAL A 57 -4.39 12.09 -9.68
N PRO A 58 -5.44 12.75 -9.15
CA PRO A 58 -5.30 13.67 -8.02
C PRO A 58 -4.70 12.99 -6.80
N THR A 59 -3.77 13.65 -6.13
CA THR A 59 -3.12 13.12 -4.93
C THR A 59 -3.79 13.60 -3.65
N ALA A 60 -3.70 12.81 -2.59
CA ALA A 60 -3.94 13.26 -1.22
C ALA A 60 -2.60 13.56 -0.51
N LYS A 61 -2.58 14.49 0.45
CA LYS A 61 -1.33 14.87 1.14
C LYS A 61 -0.85 13.84 2.18
N SER A 62 -1.80 13.13 2.80
CA SER A 62 -1.58 12.12 3.83
C SER A 62 -2.68 11.06 3.77
N LEU A 63 -2.51 9.96 4.52
CA LEU A 63 -3.54 8.91 4.59
C LEU A 63 -4.83 9.42 5.24
N SER A 64 -4.71 10.34 6.18
CA SER A 64 -5.84 11.04 6.83
C SER A 64 -6.66 11.93 5.90
N ASN A 65 -6.17 12.22 4.68
CA ASN A 65 -6.94 12.93 3.66
C ASN A 65 -7.62 12.00 2.64
N LEU A 66 -7.54 10.68 2.81
CA LEU A 66 -8.33 9.74 2.03
C LEU A 66 -9.83 9.90 2.35
N ALA A 67 -10.69 9.73 1.34
CA ALA A 67 -12.14 9.85 1.50
C ALA A 67 -12.71 8.75 2.41
N SER A 68 -12.25 7.50 2.24
CA SER A 68 -12.68 6.34 3.06
C SER A 68 -11.47 5.51 3.51
N PRO A 69 -10.68 5.96 4.52
CA PRO A 69 -9.47 5.24 4.95
C PRO A 69 -9.74 3.77 5.36
N GLN A 70 -10.88 3.51 5.99
CA GLN A 70 -11.29 2.18 6.47
C GLN A 70 -11.64 1.19 5.35
N GLU A 71 -11.83 1.68 4.13
CA GLU A 71 -12.11 0.90 2.92
C GLU A 71 -10.93 0.93 1.92
N THR A 72 -9.79 1.52 2.33
CA THR A 72 -8.65 1.76 1.45
C THR A 72 -7.46 0.87 1.82
N ALA A 73 -7.05 -0.03 0.94
CA ALA A 73 -5.78 -0.77 1.08
C ALA A 73 -4.59 0.08 0.61
N VAL A 74 -3.45 0.02 1.30
CA VAL A 74 -2.31 0.93 1.02
C VAL A 74 -1.06 0.17 0.59
N SER A 75 -0.57 0.44 -0.62
CA SER A 75 0.76 0.06 -1.07
C SER A 75 1.80 1.07 -0.60
N ILE A 76 2.83 0.60 0.12
CA ILE A 76 3.90 1.43 0.67
C ILE A 76 5.21 1.14 -0.07
N ILE A 77 5.82 2.18 -0.63
CA ILE A 77 7.08 2.15 -1.41
C ILE A 77 8.06 3.23 -0.90
N THR A 78 8.11 3.43 0.42
CA THR A 78 8.98 4.42 1.08
C THR A 78 10.05 3.75 1.94
N ALA A 79 11.10 4.49 2.29
CA ALA A 79 12.16 3.95 3.15
C ALA A 79 11.65 3.64 4.57
N PRO A 80 12.26 2.69 5.31
CA PRO A 80 11.76 2.21 6.60
C PRO A 80 11.38 3.29 7.63
N PRO A 81 12.15 4.40 7.81
CA PRO A 81 11.75 5.45 8.75
C PRO A 81 10.41 6.12 8.41
N ILE A 82 10.11 6.25 7.11
CA ILE A 82 8.84 6.80 6.62
C ILE A 82 7.75 5.73 6.75
N THR A 83 8.06 4.47 6.42
CA THR A 83 7.13 3.34 6.61
C THR A 83 6.60 3.27 8.04
N ILE A 84 7.45 3.43 9.05
CA ILE A 84 7.00 3.48 10.46
C ILE A 84 5.95 4.55 10.71
N GLN A 85 6.13 5.76 10.17
CA GLN A 85 5.16 6.84 10.35
C GLN A 85 3.83 6.52 9.65
N LEU A 86 3.90 5.93 8.45
CA LEU A 86 2.73 5.48 7.72
C LEU A 86 1.99 4.36 8.47
N LEU A 87 2.70 3.43 9.12
CA LEU A 87 2.09 2.37 9.93
C LEU A 87 1.36 2.96 11.15
N LYS A 88 1.94 3.96 11.82
CA LYS A 88 1.27 4.68 12.92
C LYS A 88 0.00 5.37 12.44
N GLU A 89 0.07 6.10 11.33
CA GLU A 89 -1.10 6.78 10.75
C GLU A 89 -2.16 5.77 10.32
N ALA A 90 -1.77 4.71 9.61
CA ALA A 90 -2.66 3.65 9.16
C ALA A 90 -3.37 2.94 10.32
N LYS A 91 -2.66 2.68 11.43
CA LYS A 91 -3.25 2.12 12.65
C LYS A 91 -4.30 3.07 13.24
N SER A 92 -3.99 4.37 13.32
CA SER A 92 -4.92 5.36 13.87
C SER A 92 -6.20 5.54 13.04
N LEU A 93 -6.10 5.33 11.72
CA LEU A 93 -7.20 5.45 10.76
C LEU A 93 -7.95 4.13 10.53
N SER A 94 -7.56 3.06 11.22
CA SER A 94 -8.12 1.71 11.02
C SER A 94 -8.04 1.22 9.57
N ILE A 95 -6.93 1.50 8.89
CA ILE A 95 -6.69 1.02 7.52
C ILE A 95 -6.71 -0.52 7.49
N PRO A 96 -7.48 -1.13 6.57
CA PRO A 96 -7.80 -2.56 6.62
C PRO A 96 -6.64 -3.46 6.17
N ALA A 97 -5.76 -2.98 5.30
CA ALA A 97 -4.65 -3.76 4.77
C ALA A 97 -3.53 -2.87 4.22
N LEU A 98 -2.29 -3.33 4.42
CA LEU A 98 -1.06 -2.62 4.06
C LEU A 98 -0.14 -3.59 3.32
N TRP A 99 0.44 -3.18 2.19
CA TRP A 99 1.43 -3.98 1.47
C TRP A 99 2.74 -3.22 1.36
N LEU A 100 3.71 -3.65 2.16
CA LEU A 100 5.06 -3.13 2.21
C LEU A 100 5.86 -3.79 1.10
N GLN A 101 6.25 -3.01 0.10
CA GLN A 101 7.00 -3.54 -1.03
C GLN A 101 8.44 -3.89 -0.60
N PRO A 102 9.15 -4.73 -1.38
CA PRO A 102 10.55 -5.05 -1.08
C PRO A 102 11.40 -3.79 -0.89
N GLY A 103 12.20 -3.77 0.19
CA GLY A 103 13.08 -2.64 0.55
C GLY A 103 12.41 -1.55 1.38
N THR A 104 11.14 -1.68 1.77
CA THR A 104 10.43 -0.68 2.60
C THR A 104 10.35 -1.06 4.08
N PHE A 105 10.92 -2.20 4.45
CA PHE A 105 10.91 -2.74 5.80
C PHE A 105 12.31 -3.22 6.19
N ASP A 106 12.58 -3.12 7.49
CA ASP A 106 13.73 -3.66 8.21
C ASP A 106 13.22 -4.27 9.53
N ASP A 107 14.13 -4.71 10.39
CA ASP A 107 13.78 -5.28 11.69
C ASP A 107 12.95 -4.32 12.56
N THR A 108 13.17 -3.00 12.44
CA THR A 108 12.42 -2.01 13.21
C THR A 108 10.97 -1.93 12.73
N VAL A 109 10.75 -1.97 11.41
CA VAL A 109 9.41 -2.03 10.82
C VAL A 109 8.67 -3.31 11.19
N ILE A 110 9.36 -4.45 11.17
CA ILE A 110 8.78 -5.74 11.52
C ILE A 110 8.42 -5.76 13.02
N SER A 111 9.33 -5.34 13.91
CA SER A 111 9.04 -5.24 15.34
C SER A 111 7.84 -4.33 15.62
N PHE A 112 7.76 -3.17 14.95
CA PHE A 112 6.61 -2.29 15.10
C PHE A 112 5.29 -2.98 14.72
N ILE A 113 5.26 -3.72 13.60
CA ILE A 113 4.06 -4.45 13.16
C ILE A 113 3.62 -5.46 14.25
N LEU A 114 4.57 -6.24 14.78
CA LEU A 114 4.29 -7.29 15.77
C LEU A 114 3.84 -6.69 17.12
N GLU A 115 4.57 -5.71 17.65
CA GLU A 115 4.25 -5.04 18.92
C GLU A 115 2.89 -4.33 18.88
N ASN A 116 2.40 -3.99 17.68
CA ASN A 116 1.16 -3.26 17.49
C ASN A 116 -0.01 -4.12 17.01
N GLY A 117 0.17 -5.45 16.89
CA GLY A 117 -0.85 -6.41 16.47
C GLY A 117 -1.36 -6.13 15.06
N MET A 118 -0.46 -5.85 14.13
CA MET A 118 -0.78 -5.52 12.74
C MET A 118 -0.45 -6.67 11.76
N GLU A 119 -0.02 -7.84 12.24
CA GLU A 119 0.37 -8.95 11.38
C GLU A 119 -0.75 -9.51 10.48
N ASP A 120 -2.02 -9.32 10.86
CA ASP A 120 -3.18 -9.76 10.07
C ASP A 120 -3.59 -8.75 8.97
N LYS A 121 -2.88 -7.63 8.88
CA LYS A 121 -3.15 -6.53 7.94
C LYS A 121 -1.94 -6.17 7.09
N ALA A 122 -0.73 -6.39 7.60
CA ALA A 122 0.50 -6.03 6.92
C ALA A 122 1.08 -7.21 6.12
N ILE A 123 1.32 -6.98 4.83
CA ILE A 123 2.02 -7.89 3.94
C ILE A 123 3.47 -7.40 3.81
N TYR A 124 4.43 -8.23 4.21
CA TYR A 124 5.87 -7.98 4.11
C TYR A 124 6.62 -9.31 3.91
N GLY A 125 7.91 -9.26 3.57
CA GLY A 125 8.75 -10.46 3.39
C GLY A 125 8.47 -11.29 2.13
N GLY A 126 7.61 -10.81 1.22
CA GLY A 126 7.22 -11.48 -0.02
C GLY A 126 7.52 -10.68 -1.28
N ALA A 127 7.06 -11.17 -2.44
CA ALA A 127 7.27 -10.49 -3.71
C ALA A 127 6.44 -9.21 -3.85
N CYS A 128 6.84 -8.41 -4.84
CA CYS A 128 6.19 -7.15 -5.18
C CYS A 128 4.80 -7.39 -5.78
N ILE A 129 3.88 -6.44 -5.59
CA ILE A 129 2.55 -6.46 -6.22
C ILE A 129 2.61 -6.54 -7.75
N LEU A 130 3.65 -5.98 -8.37
CA LEU A 130 3.87 -6.10 -9.83
C LEU A 130 4.09 -7.55 -10.28
N VAL A 131 4.56 -8.42 -9.40
CA VAL A 131 4.88 -9.82 -9.70
C VAL A 131 3.68 -10.73 -9.41
N GLU A 132 3.06 -10.57 -8.23
CA GLU A 132 2.02 -11.49 -7.76
C GLU A 132 0.59 -10.97 -7.96
N GLY A 133 0.39 -9.65 -8.08
CA GLY A 133 -0.92 -9.02 -8.00
C GLY A 133 -1.92 -9.57 -9.01
N ASP A 134 -1.49 -9.77 -10.27
CA ASP A 134 -2.35 -10.35 -11.32
C ASP A 134 -2.73 -11.79 -11.05
N GLY A 135 -1.77 -12.60 -10.58
CA GLY A 135 -2.03 -13.99 -10.23
C GLY A 135 -3.07 -14.09 -9.10
N ILE A 136 -2.96 -13.20 -8.10
CA ILE A 136 -3.91 -13.17 -6.99
C ILE A 136 -5.28 -12.71 -7.48
N ILE A 137 -5.37 -11.63 -8.28
CA ILE A 137 -6.65 -11.16 -8.85
C ILE A 137 -7.33 -12.28 -9.63
N LYS A 138 -6.59 -13.00 -10.50
CA LYS A 138 -7.12 -14.12 -11.27
C LYS A 138 -7.63 -15.26 -10.39
N SER A 139 -6.98 -15.51 -9.26
CA SER A 139 -7.40 -16.54 -8.29
C SER A 139 -8.67 -16.19 -7.48
N MET A 140 -9.18 -14.97 -7.65
CA MET A 140 -10.38 -14.47 -6.97
C MET A 140 -11.62 -14.44 -7.88
N LEU A 141 -11.47 -14.77 -9.17
CA LEU A 141 -12.54 -14.93 -10.16
C LEU A 141 -13.07 -16.36 -10.13
#